data_AF-A0A5J5ULY8-F1
#
_entry.id   AF-A0A5J5ULY8-F1
#
_cell.length_a   1.000
_cell.length_b   1.000
_cell.length_c   1.000
_cell.angle_alpha   90.00
_cell.angle_beta   90.00
_cell.angle_gamma   90.00
#
_symmetry.space_group_name_H-M   'P 1'
#
loop_
_entity.id
_entity.type
_entity.pdbx_description
1 polymer ?
#
loop_
_entity_poly.entity_id
_entity_poly.type
_entity_poly.pdbx_seq_one_letter_code
_entity_poly.pdbx_strand_id
1 'polypeptide(L)'
;MDMNFTADSSLAPSRWRKVAYGRMQPGYDDNHTDETFLEDMVMNANVVKRNMLKVMQDSVSISQYLCIVFLVVLVWIYTLRSTLNENSLLLLDISLLGSGFIILVLTEEMLSLKRLWNYVLNVSFFTTGLFVLAPIYQTLTRSISSDSIWAVTISLLLLHLFLHDYSGSTIRPSGALKNPNLTSCISLNASIVASVFIASRLPSRVAPFVFSGVNGCHFNICL
;
A
#
# COMPACT_ATOMS: atom_id res chain seq x y z
N MET A 1 -89.60 1.52 35.62
CA MET A 1 -89.58 0.67 34.41
C MET A 1 -89.96 1.63 33.30
N ASP A 2 -89.05 2.12 32.47
CA ASP A 2 -88.08 1.33 31.70
C ASP A 2 -86.72 2.03 31.54
N MET A 3 -85.66 1.25 31.73
CA MET A 3 -84.27 1.63 31.51
C MET A 3 -84.02 1.76 30.02
N ASN A 4 -83.78 2.99 29.55
CA ASN A 4 -83.32 3.22 28.19
C ASN A 4 -81.80 2.98 28.14
N PHE A 5 -81.39 1.78 27.71
CA PHE A 5 -80.01 1.47 27.35
C PHE A 5 -79.59 2.37 26.18
N THR A 6 -78.91 3.47 26.46
CA THR A 6 -78.17 4.20 25.43
C THR A 6 -76.99 3.33 25.01
N ALA A 7 -77.14 2.73 23.83
CA ALA A 7 -76.13 1.95 23.16
C ALA A 7 -74.81 2.72 23.08
N ASP A 8 -73.77 2.06 23.56
CA ASP A 8 -72.38 2.47 23.44
C ASP A 8 -72.07 2.71 21.96
N SER A 9 -71.73 3.95 21.63
CA SER A 9 -71.24 4.30 20.30
C SER A 9 -69.91 3.58 20.11
N SER A 10 -69.93 2.45 19.41
CA SER A 10 -68.75 1.73 18.96
C SER A 10 -67.87 2.70 18.15
N LEU A 11 -66.90 3.33 18.82
CA LEU A 11 -65.83 4.09 18.21
C LEU A 11 -65.17 3.17 17.19
N ALA A 12 -65.28 3.51 15.91
CA ALA A 12 -64.57 2.81 14.86
C ALA A 12 -63.09 2.71 15.28
N PRO A 13 -62.45 1.53 15.18
CA PRO A 13 -61.08 1.36 15.62
C PRO A 13 -60.21 2.39 14.89
N SER A 14 -59.50 3.23 15.65
CA SER A 14 -58.60 4.21 15.07
C SER A 14 -57.56 3.49 14.22
N ARG A 15 -57.29 3.99 13.01
CA ARG A 15 -56.22 3.46 12.16
C ARG A 15 -54.90 3.48 12.93
N TRP A 16 -54.17 2.36 12.93
CA TRP A 16 -52.86 2.25 13.57
C TRP A 16 -51.92 3.36 13.06
N ARG A 17 -51.13 3.93 13.96
CA ARG A 17 -50.17 5.00 13.64
C ARG A 17 -48.78 4.64 14.14
N LYS A 18 -47.79 4.69 13.25
CA LYS A 18 -46.37 4.57 13.56
C LYS A 18 -45.91 5.76 14.40
N VAL A 19 -45.81 5.57 15.71
CA VAL A 19 -45.30 6.57 16.65
C VAL A 19 -44.15 5.93 17.43
N ALA A 20 -43.01 6.62 17.55
CA ALA A 20 -41.86 6.10 18.28
C ALA A 20 -42.15 6.02 19.80
N TYR A 21 -42.93 6.96 20.32
CA TYR A 21 -43.41 6.98 21.70
C TYR A 21 -44.86 7.48 21.70
N GLY A 22 -45.75 6.71 22.32
CA GLY A 22 -47.18 7.01 22.39
C GLY A 22 -47.88 6.14 23.42
N ARG A 23 -49.10 6.52 23.80
CA ARG A 23 -49.97 5.68 24.62
C ARG A 23 -50.44 4.47 23.79
N MET A 24 -50.70 3.34 24.45
CA MET A 24 -51.23 2.12 23.84
C MET A 24 -52.45 2.43 22.95
N GLN A 25 -52.37 2.00 21.69
CA GLN A 25 -53.43 2.24 20.71
C GLN A 25 -54.56 1.22 20.93
N PRO A 26 -55.81 1.67 21.17
CA PRO A 26 -56.92 0.75 21.40
C PRO A 26 -57.17 -0.15 20.19
N GLY A 27 -57.23 -1.46 20.41
CA GLY A 27 -57.54 -2.44 19.36
C GLY A 27 -56.34 -3.09 18.67
N TYR A 28 -55.11 -2.82 19.14
CA TYR A 28 -53.89 -3.46 18.62
C TYR A 28 -53.07 -4.04 19.78
N ASP A 29 -52.51 -5.24 19.57
CA ASP A 29 -51.60 -5.87 20.52
C ASP A 29 -50.29 -5.07 20.65
N ASP A 30 -49.58 -5.23 21.77
CA ASP A 30 -48.33 -4.52 22.05
C ASP A 30 -47.24 -4.80 20.99
N ASN A 31 -47.32 -5.96 20.34
CA ASN A 31 -46.40 -6.44 19.30
C ASN A 31 -46.91 -6.16 17.88
N HIS A 32 -48.01 -5.41 17.73
CA HIS A 32 -48.63 -5.20 16.43
C HIS A 32 -47.74 -4.33 15.55
N THR A 33 -47.37 -4.87 14.40
CA THR A 33 -46.70 -4.16 13.30
C THR A 33 -47.66 -4.04 12.13
N ASP A 34 -47.59 -2.92 11.43
CA ASP A 34 -48.42 -2.68 10.25
C ASP A 34 -48.02 -3.61 9.08
N GLU A 35 -48.98 -4.00 8.25
CA GLU A 35 -48.71 -4.82 7.05
C GLU A 35 -47.74 -4.11 6.07
N THR A 36 -47.72 -2.78 6.09
CA THR A 36 -46.83 -1.92 5.30
C THR A 36 -45.43 -1.76 5.89
N PHE A 37 -45.16 -2.33 7.07
CA PHE A 37 -43.88 -2.17 7.78
C PHE A 37 -42.67 -2.59 6.93
N LEU A 38 -42.82 -3.72 6.21
CA LEU A 38 -41.77 -4.26 5.37
C LEU A 38 -41.62 -3.49 4.05
N GLU A 39 -42.66 -2.77 3.62
CA GLU A 39 -42.60 -1.91 2.42
C GLU A 39 -41.69 -0.70 2.66
N ASP A 40 -41.68 -0.17 3.89
CA ASP A 40 -40.78 0.90 4.33
C ASP A 40 -39.33 0.42 4.60
N MET A 41 -39.05 -0.88 4.48
CA MET A 41 -37.73 -1.43 4.79
C MET A 41 -36.72 -1.08 3.67
N VAL A 42 -35.90 -0.06 3.93
CA VAL A 42 -34.80 0.31 3.04
C VAL A 42 -33.65 -0.69 3.21
N MET A 43 -33.67 -1.77 2.44
CA MET A 43 -32.53 -2.66 2.29
C MET A 43 -31.49 -1.97 1.39
N ASN A 44 -30.21 -1.96 1.81
CA ASN A 44 -29.09 -1.53 0.97
C ASN A 44 -29.04 -0.05 0.56
N ALA A 45 -29.48 0.87 1.43
CA ALA A 45 -29.49 2.33 1.19
C ALA A 45 -28.15 2.91 0.66
N ASN A 46 -27.01 2.31 1.01
CA ASN A 46 -25.67 2.81 0.68
C ASN A 46 -24.75 1.74 0.03
N VAL A 47 -25.29 0.80 -0.75
CA VAL A 47 -24.44 -0.17 -1.47
C VAL A 47 -23.75 0.51 -2.66
N VAL A 48 -22.52 0.98 -2.41
CA VAL A 48 -21.62 1.47 -3.46
C VAL A 48 -21.13 0.27 -4.28
N LYS A 49 -21.61 0.16 -5.53
CA LYS A 49 -21.10 -0.82 -6.50
C LYS A 49 -19.66 -0.45 -6.84
N ARG A 50 -18.69 -1.17 -6.26
CA ARG A 50 -17.28 -1.02 -6.58
C ARG A 50 -16.99 -1.68 -7.91
N ASN A 51 -16.26 -0.99 -8.79
CA ASN A 51 -15.77 -1.60 -10.02
C ASN A 51 -14.64 -2.58 -9.67
N MET A 52 -14.90 -3.87 -9.80
CA MET A 52 -13.94 -4.94 -9.44
C MET A 52 -12.62 -4.81 -10.22
N LEU A 53 -12.67 -4.38 -11.49
CA LEU A 53 -11.46 -4.20 -12.29
C LEU A 53 -10.56 -3.11 -11.73
N LYS A 54 -11.15 -2.01 -11.25
CA LYS A 54 -10.38 -0.93 -10.61
C LYS A 54 -9.71 -1.42 -9.33
N VAL A 55 -10.44 -2.15 -8.50
CA VAL A 55 -9.90 -2.74 -7.26
C VAL A 55 -8.79 -3.74 -7.56
N MET A 56 -8.94 -4.56 -8.60
CA MET A 56 -7.91 -5.49 -9.05
C MET A 56 -6.65 -4.73 -9.51
N GLN A 57 -6.80 -3.68 -10.32
CA GLN A 57 -5.67 -2.84 -10.74
C GLN A 57 -4.99 -2.15 -9.56
N ASP A 58 -5.75 -1.62 -8.60
CA ASP A 58 -5.21 -1.01 -7.38
C ASP A 58 -4.41 -2.03 -6.55
N SER A 59 -4.86 -3.28 -6.49
CA SER A 59 -4.18 -4.35 -5.74
C SER A 59 -2.85 -4.77 -6.35
N VAL A 60 -2.68 -4.65 -7.67
CA VAL A 60 -1.43 -5.03 -8.36
C VAL A 60 -0.25 -4.19 -7.86
N SER A 61 -0.46 -2.89 -7.65
CA SER A 61 0.56 -1.98 -7.09
C SER A 61 1.06 -2.45 -5.73
N ILE A 62 0.14 -2.85 -4.85
CA ILE A 62 0.47 -3.34 -3.50
C ILE A 62 1.24 -4.66 -3.59
N SER A 63 0.75 -5.61 -4.39
CA SER A 63 1.41 -6.89 -4.59
C SER A 63 2.82 -6.74 -5.18
N GLN A 64 3.00 -5.82 -6.12
CA GLN A 64 4.31 -5.53 -6.73
C GLN A 64 5.31 -5.07 -5.67
N TYR A 65 4.97 -4.10 -4.83
CA TYR A 65 5.85 -3.61 -3.77
C TYR A 65 6.18 -4.68 -2.73
N LEU A 66 5.21 -5.52 -2.35
CA LEU A 66 5.46 -6.67 -1.47
C LEU A 66 6.44 -7.66 -2.09
N CYS A 67 6.28 -7.97 -3.39
CA CYS A 67 7.21 -8.83 -4.12
C CYS A 67 8.62 -8.23 -4.16
N ILE A 68 8.74 -6.92 -4.37
CA ILE A 68 10.03 -6.22 -4.41
C ILE A 68 10.74 -6.31 -3.06
N VAL A 69 10.07 -5.95 -1.96
CA VAL A 69 10.65 -6.04 -0.60
C VAL A 69 11.07 -7.48 -0.28
N PHE A 70 10.25 -8.46 -0.67
CA PHE A 70 10.59 -9.87 -0.48
C PHE A 70 11.82 -10.30 -1.30
N LEU A 71 11.91 -9.89 -2.57
CA LEU A 71 13.06 -10.16 -3.41
C LEU A 71 14.35 -9.57 -2.83
N VAL A 72 14.30 -8.33 -2.32
CA VAL A 72 15.45 -7.69 -1.66
C VAL A 72 15.91 -8.51 -0.45
N VAL A 73 14.98 -8.92 0.41
CA VAL A 73 15.30 -9.74 1.59
C VAL A 73 15.88 -11.09 1.16
N LEU A 74 15.31 -11.74 0.14
CA LEU A 74 15.84 -13.00 -0.38
C LEU A 74 17.27 -12.82 -0.89
N VAL A 75 17.50 -11.88 -1.80
CA VAL A 75 18.84 -11.68 -2.37
C VAL A 75 19.83 -11.33 -1.26
N TRP A 76 19.45 -10.55 -0.26
CA TRP A 76 20.30 -10.27 0.90
C TRP A 76 20.69 -11.55 1.66
N ILE A 77 19.73 -12.39 2.04
CA ILE A 77 19.97 -13.65 2.76
C ILE A 77 20.88 -14.58 1.96
N TYR A 78 20.59 -14.74 0.66
CA TYR A 78 21.35 -15.60 -0.23
C TYR A 78 22.78 -15.07 -0.46
N THR A 79 22.96 -13.75 -0.53
CA THR A 79 24.27 -13.12 -0.65
C THR A 79 25.09 -13.26 0.63
N LEU A 80 24.47 -13.12 1.81
CA LEU A 80 25.13 -13.36 3.11
C LEU A 80 25.58 -14.81 3.27
N ARG A 81 24.81 -15.77 2.76
CA ARG A 81 25.18 -17.20 2.75
C ARG A 81 26.25 -17.54 1.71
N SER A 82 26.68 -16.58 0.89
CA SER A 82 27.67 -16.76 -0.19
C SER A 82 27.30 -17.88 -1.18
N THR A 83 26.01 -18.17 -1.33
CA THR A 83 25.52 -19.24 -2.23
C THR A 83 25.24 -18.74 -3.65
N LEU A 84 25.12 -17.41 -3.83
CA LEU A 84 24.94 -16.81 -5.15
C LEU A 84 26.28 -16.45 -5.77
N ASN A 85 26.46 -16.89 -7.00
CA ASN A 85 27.56 -16.48 -7.86
C ASN A 85 27.34 -15.05 -8.33
N GLU A 86 28.43 -14.31 -8.51
CA GLU A 86 28.44 -12.94 -9.02
C GLU A 86 27.70 -12.81 -10.36
N ASN A 87 27.90 -13.78 -11.27
CA ASN A 87 27.21 -13.82 -12.56
C ASN A 87 25.70 -13.97 -12.45
N SER A 88 25.22 -14.74 -11.47
CA SER A 88 23.79 -14.94 -11.25
C SER A 88 23.12 -13.67 -10.71
N LEU A 89 23.85 -12.91 -9.88
CA LEU A 89 23.38 -11.63 -9.36
C LEU A 89 23.27 -10.58 -10.48
N LEU A 90 24.27 -10.49 -11.37
CA LEU A 90 24.18 -9.61 -12.54
C LEU A 90 23.05 -9.97 -13.48
N LEU A 91 22.84 -11.27 -13.72
CA LEU A 91 21.78 -11.71 -14.62
C LEU A 91 20.41 -11.31 -14.07
N LEU A 92 20.22 -11.42 -12.75
CA LEU A 92 19.01 -10.99 -12.07
C LEU A 92 18.82 -9.47 -12.22
N ASP A 93 19.85 -8.67 -11.98
CA ASP A 93 19.81 -7.21 -12.11
C ASP A 93 19.48 -6.78 -13.55
N ILE A 94 20.16 -7.35 -14.55
CA ILE A 94 19.92 -7.07 -15.98
C ILE A 94 18.49 -7.46 -16.36
N SER A 95 17.99 -8.61 -15.89
CA SER A 95 16.63 -9.06 -16.16
C SER A 95 15.59 -8.14 -15.52
N LEU A 96 15.84 -7.65 -14.31
CA LEU A 96 14.91 -6.76 -13.62
C LEU A 96 14.89 -5.37 -14.28
N LEU A 97 16.05 -4.86 -14.67
CA LEU A 97 16.18 -3.59 -15.39
C LEU A 97 15.54 -3.67 -16.78
N GLY A 98 15.82 -4.77 -17.50
CA GLY A 98 15.21 -5.04 -18.80
C GLY A 98 13.70 -5.12 -18.73
N SER A 99 13.15 -5.85 -17.75
CA SER A 99 11.70 -5.95 -17.58
C SER A 99 11.06 -4.62 -17.19
N GLY A 100 11.67 -3.83 -16.29
CA GLY A 100 11.20 -2.48 -15.95
C GLY A 100 11.24 -1.53 -17.15
N PHE A 101 12.29 -1.58 -17.96
CA PHE A 101 12.39 -0.79 -19.19
C PHE A 101 11.32 -1.19 -20.22
N ILE A 102 11.08 -2.49 -20.40
CA ILE A 102 10.02 -3.00 -21.28
C ILE A 102 8.64 -2.52 -20.81
N ILE A 103 8.34 -2.58 -19.50
CA ILE A 103 7.08 -2.08 -18.93
C ILE A 103 6.92 -0.58 -19.20
N LEU A 104 7.99 0.20 -19.03
CA LEU A 104 7.99 1.64 -19.29
C LEU A 104 7.73 1.95 -20.78
N VAL A 105 8.34 1.20 -21.70
CA VAL A 105 8.11 1.32 -23.14
C VAL A 105 6.68 0.93 -23.52
N LEU A 106 6.13 -0.12 -22.90
CA LEU A 106 4.76 -0.58 -23.16
C LEU A 106 3.69 0.37 -22.59
N THR A 107 4.00 1.09 -21.51
CA THR A 107 3.06 2.01 -20.85
C THR A 107 3.05 3.39 -21.51
N GLU A 108 4.17 3.83 -22.08
CA GLU A 108 4.31 5.16 -22.68
C GLU A 108 4.34 5.07 -24.22
N GLU A 109 3.27 5.48 -24.89
CA GLU A 109 3.20 5.47 -26.37
C GLU A 109 4.20 6.44 -27.04
N MET A 110 4.75 7.43 -26.32
CA MET A 110 5.79 8.32 -26.84
C MET A 110 6.88 8.59 -25.81
N LEU A 111 7.96 7.83 -25.89
CA LEU A 111 9.16 8.06 -25.10
C LEU A 111 9.91 9.32 -25.56
N SER A 112 9.77 10.41 -24.81
CA SER A 112 10.62 11.60 -25.00
C SER A 112 12.02 11.33 -24.46
N LEU A 113 13.05 11.46 -25.30
CA LEU A 113 14.46 11.35 -24.89
C LEU A 113 14.81 12.28 -23.72
N LYS A 114 14.19 13.46 -23.65
CA LYS A 114 14.39 14.42 -22.56
C LYS A 114 13.90 13.88 -21.22
N ARG A 115 12.77 13.17 -21.21
CA ARG A 115 12.21 12.55 -20.01
C ARG A 115 13.09 11.39 -19.54
N LEU A 116 13.55 10.55 -20.47
CA LEU A 116 14.50 9.48 -20.18
C LEU A 116 15.82 10.02 -19.62
N TRP A 117 16.35 11.09 -20.20
CA TRP A 117 17.56 11.76 -19.70
C TRP A 117 17.39 12.29 -18.28
N ASN A 118 16.25 12.93 -17.97
CA ASN A 118 15.96 13.40 -16.61
C ASN A 118 15.86 12.24 -15.61
N TYR A 119 15.27 11.11 -16.01
CA TYR A 119 15.25 9.90 -15.17
C TYR A 119 16.66 9.39 -14.91
N VAL A 120 17.49 9.25 -15.95
CA VAL A 120 18.88 8.81 -15.84
C VAL A 120 19.69 9.75 -14.93
N LEU A 121 19.54 11.07 -15.09
CA LEU A 121 20.23 12.06 -14.24
C LEU A 121 19.82 11.97 -12.78
N ASN A 122 18.51 11.88 -12.48
CA ASN A 122 18.02 11.79 -11.11
C ASN A 122 18.50 10.50 -10.43
N VAL A 123 18.44 9.37 -11.14
CA VAL A 123 18.95 8.08 -10.68
C VAL A 123 20.45 8.14 -10.44
N SER A 124 21.20 8.76 -11.36
CA SER A 124 22.65 8.92 -11.22
C SER A 124 23.01 9.75 -9.99
N PHE A 125 22.35 10.90 -9.77
CA PHE A 125 22.62 11.75 -8.60
C PHE A 125 22.37 11.01 -7.29
N PHE A 126 21.23 10.33 -7.18
CA PHE A 126 20.86 9.55 -6.01
C PHE A 126 21.85 8.41 -5.74
N THR A 127 22.22 7.70 -6.79
CA THR A 127 23.20 6.62 -6.75
C THR A 127 24.57 7.08 -6.28
N THR A 128 25.07 8.20 -6.82
CA THR A 128 26.36 8.75 -6.40
C THR A 128 26.34 9.13 -4.93
N GLY A 129 25.24 9.71 -4.44
CA GLY A 129 25.06 10.01 -3.02
C GLY A 129 25.15 8.76 -2.13
N LEU A 130 24.45 7.69 -2.50
CA LEU A 130 24.49 6.41 -1.79
C LEU A 130 25.88 5.77 -1.79
N PHE A 131 26.60 5.85 -2.92
CA PHE A 131 27.95 5.33 -3.04
C PHE A 131 28.93 6.03 -2.09
N VAL A 132 28.81 7.35 -1.92
CA VAL A 132 29.62 8.13 -0.97
C VAL A 132 29.23 7.83 0.47
N LEU A 133 27.93 7.67 0.75
CA LEU A 133 27.42 7.37 2.09
C LEU A 133 27.79 5.95 2.54
N ALA A 134 27.80 4.97 1.64
CA ALA A 134 27.99 3.57 1.99
C ALA A 134 29.25 3.25 2.82
N PRO A 135 30.48 3.71 2.48
CA PRO A 135 31.65 3.48 3.32
C PRO A 135 31.55 4.18 4.69
N ILE A 136 30.87 5.34 4.77
CA ILE A 136 30.62 6.05 6.02
C ILE A 136 29.72 5.20 6.92
N TYR A 137 28.65 4.63 6.39
CA TYR A 137 27.79 3.74 7.17
C TYR A 137 28.46 2.41 7.49
N GLN A 138 29.29 1.86 6.60
CA GLN A 138 30.04 0.65 6.89
C GLN A 138 30.98 0.83 8.09
N THR A 139 31.68 1.97 8.16
CA THR A 139 32.53 2.29 9.31
C THR A 139 31.70 2.51 10.58
N LEU A 140 30.56 3.21 10.50
CA LEU A 140 29.69 3.47 11.65
C LEU A 140 29.01 2.22 12.20
N THR A 141 28.64 1.29 11.32
CA THR A 141 27.91 0.07 11.68
C THR A 141 28.83 -1.07 12.09
N ARG A 142 30.15 -0.93 11.96
CA ARG A 142 31.14 -1.96 12.34
C ARG A 142 31.11 -2.32 13.82
N SER A 143 30.78 -1.36 14.69
CA SER A 143 30.68 -1.55 16.15
C SER A 143 29.32 -2.11 16.59
N ILE A 144 28.32 -2.14 15.71
CA ILE A 144 26.99 -2.68 16.01
C ILE A 144 27.00 -4.21 15.82
N SER A 145 26.29 -4.93 16.69
CA SER A 145 26.11 -6.38 16.55
C SER A 145 25.30 -6.74 15.31
N SER A 146 25.54 -7.92 14.74
CA SER A 146 24.78 -8.40 13.58
C SER A 146 23.29 -8.51 13.89
N ASP A 147 22.91 -9.05 15.04
CA ASP A 147 21.50 -9.26 15.42
C ASP A 147 20.70 -7.96 15.48
N SER A 148 21.32 -6.88 15.99
CA SER A 148 20.68 -5.56 16.01
C SER A 148 20.51 -4.99 14.60
N ILE A 149 21.44 -5.22 13.68
CA ILE A 149 21.30 -4.77 12.28
C ILE A 149 20.16 -5.50 11.58
N TRP A 150 20.01 -6.80 11.81
CA TRP A 150 18.87 -7.55 11.29
C TRP A 150 17.54 -6.97 11.81
N ALA A 151 17.45 -6.74 13.13
CA ALA A 151 16.25 -6.17 13.72
C ALA A 151 15.91 -4.77 13.18
N VAL A 152 16.90 -3.88 13.09
CA VAL A 152 16.72 -2.50 12.59
C VAL A 152 16.38 -2.51 11.10
N THR A 153 17.03 -3.34 10.29
CA THR A 153 16.74 -3.45 8.86
C THR A 153 15.32 -3.95 8.62
N ILE A 154 14.89 -5.01 9.31
CA ILE A 154 13.51 -5.52 9.21
C ILE A 154 12.51 -4.45 9.66
N SER A 155 12.79 -3.76 10.76
CA SER A 155 11.94 -2.67 11.26
C SER A 155 11.81 -1.52 10.25
N LEU A 156 12.92 -1.11 9.61
CA LEU A 156 12.92 -0.08 8.58
C LEU A 156 12.20 -0.50 7.29
N LEU A 157 12.34 -1.77 6.87
CA LEU A 157 11.60 -2.32 5.73
C LEU A 157 10.09 -2.37 6.01
N LEU A 158 9.70 -2.76 7.22
CA LEU A 158 8.29 -2.71 7.64
C LEU A 158 7.78 -1.26 7.68
N LEU A 159 8.56 -0.35 8.26
CA LEU A 159 8.22 1.08 8.29
C LEU A 159 8.06 1.65 6.88
N HIS A 160 8.97 1.32 5.97
CA HIS A 160 8.89 1.69 4.56
C HIS A 160 7.58 1.18 3.94
N LEU A 161 7.26 -0.11 4.12
CA LEU A 161 6.05 -0.74 3.60
C LEU A 161 4.75 -0.09 4.12
N PHE A 162 4.70 0.26 5.40
CA PHE A 162 3.52 0.90 6.00
C PHE A 162 3.35 2.37 5.61
N LEU A 163 4.46 3.10 5.44
CA LEU A 163 4.43 4.53 5.11
C LEU A 163 4.44 4.81 3.59
N HIS A 164 4.64 3.78 2.77
CA HIS A 164 4.66 3.92 1.32
C HIS A 164 3.28 4.33 0.79
N ASP A 165 3.26 5.32 -0.10
CA ASP A 165 2.03 5.77 -0.75
C ASP A 165 1.74 4.91 -1.98
N TYR A 166 0.85 3.94 -1.83
CA TYR A 166 0.43 3.04 -2.93
C TYR A 166 -0.49 3.70 -3.97
N SER A 167 -0.88 4.96 -3.78
CA SER A 167 -1.80 5.70 -4.66
C SER A 167 -1.23 6.04 -6.04
N GLY A 168 0.05 5.71 -6.32
CA GLY A 168 0.77 6.13 -7.53
C GLY A 168 0.37 5.43 -8.83
N SER A 169 -0.22 4.22 -8.79
CA SER A 169 -0.40 3.39 -9.99
C SER A 169 -1.74 3.56 -10.70
N THR A 170 -2.75 4.14 -10.05
CA THR A 170 -4.13 4.05 -10.56
C THR A 170 -4.83 5.39 -10.54
N ILE A 171 -4.92 5.96 -11.74
CA ILE A 171 -5.95 6.93 -12.16
C ILE A 171 -6.13 8.06 -11.13
N ARG A 172 -5.08 8.88 -10.95
CA ARG A 172 -5.31 10.24 -10.50
C ARG A 172 -5.78 11.06 -11.70
N PRO A 173 -6.89 11.81 -11.60
CA PRO A 173 -7.21 12.79 -12.64
C PRO A 173 -6.03 13.75 -12.78
N SER A 174 -5.58 13.94 -14.03
CA SER A 174 -4.51 14.88 -14.37
C SER A 174 -4.87 16.26 -13.84
N GLY A 175 -4.22 16.71 -12.76
CA GLY A 175 -4.45 18.04 -12.16
C GLY A 175 -4.52 18.10 -10.63
N ALA A 176 -4.56 16.97 -9.91
CA ALA A 176 -4.54 17.00 -8.44
C ALA A 176 -3.13 17.38 -7.91
N LEU A 177 -3.01 18.57 -7.33
CA LEU A 177 -1.79 19.09 -6.69
C LEU A 177 -1.25 18.06 -5.68
N LYS A 178 -0.10 17.45 -5.99
CA LYS A 178 0.57 16.48 -5.11
C LYS A 178 1.30 17.25 -4.03
N ASN A 179 0.66 17.45 -2.87
CA ASN A 179 1.42 17.77 -1.67
C ASN A 179 2.33 16.57 -1.36
N PRO A 180 3.65 16.76 -1.18
CA PRO A 180 4.51 15.67 -0.73
C PRO A 180 4.01 15.23 0.65
N ASN A 181 3.42 14.04 0.72
CA ASN A 181 3.02 13.48 2.00
C ASN A 181 4.30 13.25 2.82
N LEU A 182 4.35 13.80 4.02
CA LEU A 182 5.47 13.63 4.94
C LEU A 182 5.79 12.13 5.18
N THR A 183 4.76 11.27 5.12
CA THR A 183 4.88 9.81 5.15
C THR A 183 5.72 9.25 4.01
N SER A 184 5.58 9.76 2.78
CA SER A 184 6.35 9.31 1.62
C SER A 184 7.83 9.69 1.76
N CYS A 185 8.14 10.86 2.31
CA CYS A 185 9.52 11.26 2.60
C CYS A 185 10.16 10.36 3.67
N ILE A 186 9.42 10.05 4.74
CA ILE A 186 9.90 9.13 5.79
C ILE A 186 10.08 7.72 5.21
N SER A 187 9.14 7.24 4.41
CA SER A 187 9.22 5.93 3.75
C SER A 187 10.46 5.82 2.86
N LEU A 188 10.74 6.83 2.03
CA LEU A 188 11.95 6.87 1.20
C LEU A 188 13.23 6.89 2.05
N ASN A 189 13.28 7.72 3.08
CA ASN A 189 14.45 7.77 3.97
C ASN A 189 14.64 6.43 4.72
N ALA A 190 13.56 5.77 5.13
CA ALA A 190 13.62 4.47 5.79
C ALA A 190 14.17 3.38 4.85
N SER A 191 13.74 3.38 3.58
CA SER A 191 14.24 2.46 2.55
C SER A 191 15.73 2.68 2.27
N ILE A 192 16.16 3.94 2.11
CA ILE A 192 17.58 4.31 1.94
C ILE A 192 18.44 3.84 3.10
N VAL A 193 17.97 4.02 4.33
CA VAL A 193 18.74 3.60 5.49
C VAL A 193 18.78 2.06 5.58
N ALA A 194 17.68 1.37 5.26
CA ALA A 194 17.61 -0.09 5.24
C ALA A 194 18.57 -0.70 4.20
N SER A 195 18.58 -0.18 2.97
CA SER A 195 19.47 -0.65 1.90
C SER A 195 20.94 -0.46 2.25
N VAL A 196 21.29 0.62 2.94
CA VAL A 196 22.65 0.88 3.40
C VAL A 196 23.07 -0.09 4.51
N PHE A 197 22.18 -0.43 5.45
CA PHE A 197 22.45 -1.47 6.45
C PHE A 197 22.63 -2.86 5.83
N ILE A 198 21.85 -3.18 4.80
CA ILE A 198 22.00 -4.40 4.00
C ILE A 198 23.40 -4.42 3.35
N ALA A 199 23.77 -3.33 2.70
CA ALA A 199 25.04 -3.21 2.00
C ALA A 199 26.26 -3.26 2.93
N SER A 200 26.16 -2.71 4.15
CA SER A 200 27.28 -2.67 5.09
C SER A 200 27.71 -4.05 5.60
N ARG A 201 26.83 -5.06 5.48
CA ARG A 201 27.09 -6.44 5.91
C ARG A 201 27.39 -7.41 4.78
N LEU A 202 27.53 -6.91 3.55
CA LEU A 202 27.96 -7.73 2.42
C LEU A 202 29.41 -8.21 2.60
N PRO A 203 29.73 -9.47 2.26
CA PRO A 203 31.10 -9.97 2.31
C PRO A 203 32.03 -9.18 1.38
N SER A 204 33.29 -8.97 1.79
CA SER A 204 34.28 -8.15 1.07
C SER A 204 34.58 -8.60 -0.38
N ARG A 205 34.29 -9.86 -0.72
CA ARG A 205 34.42 -10.39 -2.10
C ARG A 205 33.36 -9.82 -3.04
N VAL A 206 32.15 -9.60 -2.53
CA VAL A 206 31.00 -9.08 -3.29
C VAL A 206 30.90 -7.56 -3.17
N ALA A 207 31.54 -6.97 -2.16
CA ALA A 207 31.58 -5.53 -1.93
C ALA A 207 32.07 -4.73 -3.15
N PRO A 208 33.24 -4.97 -3.76
CA PRO A 208 33.67 -4.21 -4.94
C PRO A 208 32.79 -4.44 -6.15
N PHE A 209 32.03 -5.54 -6.24
CA PHE A 209 31.15 -5.81 -7.37
C PHE A 209 29.80 -5.08 -7.26
N VAL A 210 29.24 -5.08 -6.05
CA VAL A 210 28.08 -4.25 -5.72
C VAL A 210 28.50 -2.78 -5.78
N PHE A 211 29.67 -2.37 -5.28
CA PHE A 211 30.09 -0.97 -5.26
C PHE A 211 30.67 -0.44 -6.59
N SER A 212 31.52 -1.20 -7.30
CA SER A 212 32.20 -0.75 -8.54
C SER A 212 31.41 -1.02 -9.80
N GLY A 213 30.44 -1.93 -9.77
CA GLY A 213 29.51 -2.08 -10.86
C GLY A 213 28.51 -0.93 -10.83
N VAL A 214 28.01 -0.56 -12.00
CA VAL A 214 26.72 0.13 -12.18
C VAL A 214 25.55 -0.62 -11.48
N ASN A 215 25.83 -1.71 -10.75
CA ASN A 215 24.92 -2.70 -10.18
C ASN A 215 24.59 -2.50 -8.68
N GLY A 216 25.42 -1.83 -7.88
CA GLY A 216 25.00 -1.41 -6.51
C GLY A 216 24.04 -0.24 -6.51
N CYS A 217 24.00 0.46 -7.64
CA CYS A 217 23.04 1.49 -7.97
C CYS A 217 21.62 0.91 -8.03
N HIS A 218 21.46 -0.29 -8.59
CA HIS A 218 20.15 -0.88 -8.87
C HIS A 218 19.54 -1.64 -7.69
N PHE A 219 20.35 -2.28 -6.84
CA PHE A 219 19.85 -2.90 -5.61
C PHE A 219 19.25 -1.87 -4.63
N ASN A 220 19.67 -0.60 -4.75
CA ASN A 220 19.14 0.54 -4.02
C ASN A 220 17.96 1.24 -4.72
N ILE A 221 17.86 1.15 -6.05
CA ILE A 221 16.77 1.74 -6.84
C ILE A 221 15.51 0.84 -6.84
N CYS A 222 15.67 -0.47 -6.59
CA CYS A 222 14.57 -1.41 -6.41
C CYS A 222 14.05 -1.44 -4.96
N LEU A 223 14.31 -0.43 -4.14
CA LEU A 223 13.78 -0.25 -2.79
C LEU A 223 13.17 1.16 -2.65
#